data_AF-A0AAW7KDQ8-F1
#
_entry.id   AF-A0AAW7KDQ8-F1
#
_cell.length_a   1.000
_cell.length_b   1.000
_cell.length_c   1.000
_cell.angle_alpha   90.00
_cell.angle_beta   90.00
_cell.angle_gamma   90.00
#
_symmetry.space_group_name_H-M   'P 1'
#
loop_
_entity.id
_entity.type
_entity.pdbx_description
1 polymer ?
#
loop_
_entity_poly.entity_id
_entity_poly.type
_entity_poly.pdbx_seq_one_letter_code
_entity_poly.pdbx_strand_id
1 'polypeptide(L)'
;MGEISQNIQEKLVIVRGGGDLATGVIQKLWHVGFKILVLETECPLAIRRTVSVCDAIFQKEQRVEDLVAVRITSLKDCAKCWQQNKLPVFVDQTASAIQQLKPLIVIDAILAKKNLGTHRGMAPITIALGPGFSAPQDVDVVIETMRGHRLGRLYFEGTALPNTGIPGEIGGKSAERVVHAPASGQVTHLKNIGDLVLKGEALFLIDQVPVYSPLTGTLRGLISEKVTCYQGLKCADVDPRPVEKVDCLTISDKARALGGAVLEAIFMIGRRKNVL
;
A
#
# COMPACT_ATOMS: atom_id res chain seq x y z
N MET A 1 -11.67 6.57 -40.44
CA MET A 1 -11.43 7.49 -39.30
C MET A 1 -10.74 6.67 -38.22
N GLY A 2 -9.43 6.84 -38.06
CA GLY A 2 -8.67 6.10 -37.05
C GLY A 2 -9.09 6.57 -35.66
N GLU A 3 -9.39 5.62 -34.78
CA GLU A 3 -9.60 5.89 -33.36
C GLU A 3 -8.34 6.58 -32.82
N ILE A 4 -8.50 7.83 -32.35
CA ILE A 4 -7.44 8.52 -31.63
C ILE A 4 -7.18 7.70 -30.38
N SER A 5 -6.00 7.06 -30.32
CA SER A 5 -5.52 6.35 -29.13
C SER A 5 -5.64 7.30 -27.93
N GLN A 6 -6.60 7.03 -27.03
CA GLN A 6 -6.77 7.84 -25.82
C GLN A 6 -5.44 7.91 -25.07
N ASN A 7 -4.98 9.13 -24.79
CA ASN A 7 -3.72 9.39 -24.10
C ASN A 7 -3.76 8.74 -22.70
N ILE A 8 -2.64 8.13 -22.26
CA ILE A 8 -2.47 7.58 -20.90
C ILE A 8 -2.93 8.56 -19.83
N GLN A 9 -2.74 9.86 -20.06
CA GLN A 9 -3.15 10.97 -19.18
C GLN A 9 -4.66 11.08 -18.95
N GLU A 10 -5.47 10.41 -19.77
CA GLU A 10 -6.92 10.38 -19.62
C GLU A 10 -7.43 9.09 -18.97
N LYS A 11 -6.57 8.07 -18.85
CA LYS A 11 -6.95 6.76 -18.32
C LYS A 11 -6.97 6.78 -16.80
N LEU A 12 -8.14 6.48 -16.23
CA LEU A 12 -8.34 6.38 -14.79
C LEU A 12 -7.91 4.99 -14.27
N VAL A 13 -7.07 5.00 -13.24
CA VAL A 13 -6.69 3.86 -12.43
C VAL A 13 -7.24 4.05 -11.02
N ILE A 14 -7.94 3.04 -10.51
CA ILE A 14 -8.32 3.00 -9.10
C ILE A 14 -7.43 1.98 -8.38
N VAL A 15 -6.76 2.43 -7.31
CA VAL A 15 -5.95 1.56 -6.44
C VAL A 15 -6.67 1.41 -5.11
N ARG A 16 -7.02 0.18 -4.74
CA ARG A 16 -7.57 -0.14 -3.41
C ARG A 16 -6.39 -0.38 -2.46
N GLY A 17 -6.32 0.38 -1.37
CA GLY A 17 -5.21 0.32 -0.42
C GLY A 17 -4.13 1.37 -0.70
N GLY A 18 -3.77 2.15 0.32
CA GLY A 18 -2.76 3.22 0.25
C GLY A 18 -1.49 2.99 1.08
N GLY A 19 -1.21 1.75 1.49
CA GLY A 19 -0.04 1.41 2.30
C GLY A 19 1.32 1.58 1.57
N ASP A 20 2.41 1.23 2.26
CA ASP A 20 3.79 1.41 1.80
C ASP A 20 4.11 0.67 0.48
N LEU A 21 3.65 -0.57 0.34
CA LEU A 21 3.82 -1.33 -0.90
C LEU A 21 2.95 -0.78 -2.04
N ALA A 22 1.72 -0.36 -1.74
CA ALA A 22 0.83 0.26 -2.72
C ALA A 22 1.41 1.59 -3.23
N THR A 23 2.07 2.34 -2.36
CA THR A 23 2.67 3.64 -2.70
C THR A 23 3.73 3.52 -3.79
N GLY A 24 4.52 2.43 -3.80
CA GLY A 24 5.47 2.17 -4.89
C GLY A 24 4.79 1.89 -6.25
N VAL A 25 3.62 1.23 -6.22
CA VAL A 25 2.78 1.04 -7.42
C VAL A 25 2.21 2.37 -7.88
N ILE A 26 1.60 3.12 -6.97
CA ILE A 26 0.96 4.40 -7.25
C ILE A 26 1.98 5.38 -7.83
N GLN A 27 3.17 5.50 -7.25
CA GLN A 27 4.19 6.43 -7.73
C GLN A 27 4.63 6.10 -9.18
N LYS A 28 4.81 4.82 -9.52
CA LYS A 28 5.18 4.43 -10.89
C LYS A 28 4.10 4.78 -11.90
N LEU A 29 2.83 4.51 -11.57
CA LEU A 29 1.70 4.88 -12.42
C LEU A 29 1.56 6.39 -12.55
N TRP A 30 1.82 7.12 -11.45
CA TRP A 30 1.79 8.57 -11.40
C TRP A 30 2.84 9.18 -12.32
N HIS A 31 4.08 8.69 -12.26
CA HIS A 31 5.18 9.12 -13.14
C HIS A 31 4.92 8.87 -14.62
N VAL A 32 4.19 7.80 -14.95
CA VAL A 32 3.78 7.49 -16.34
C VAL A 32 2.61 8.37 -16.80
N GLY A 33 1.93 9.04 -15.87
CA GLY A 33 0.91 10.04 -16.16
C GLY A 33 -0.53 9.56 -16.03
N PHE A 34 -0.80 8.38 -15.49
CA PHE A 34 -2.18 7.94 -15.26
C PHE A 34 -2.92 8.88 -14.30
N LYS A 35 -4.23 9.07 -14.51
CA LYS A 35 -5.11 9.63 -13.47
C LYS A 35 -5.34 8.55 -12.43
N ILE A 36 -4.97 8.81 -11.18
CA ILE A 36 -5.07 7.80 -10.11
C ILE A 36 -6.01 8.29 -9.03
N LEU A 37 -6.88 7.41 -8.54
CA LEU A 37 -7.63 7.57 -7.31
C LEU A 37 -7.28 6.41 -6.36
N VAL A 38 -6.89 6.73 -5.13
CA VAL A 38 -6.68 5.73 -4.09
C VAL A 38 -7.94 5.62 -3.24
N LEU A 39 -8.44 4.40 -3.06
CA LEU A 39 -9.53 4.11 -2.14
C LEU A 39 -8.96 3.50 -0.87
N GLU A 40 -9.41 4.00 0.28
CA GLU A 40 -8.93 3.58 1.59
C GLU A 40 -10.07 3.54 2.62
N THR A 41 -9.80 2.91 3.76
CA THR A 41 -10.66 2.92 4.94
C THR A 41 -10.51 4.21 5.75
N GLU A 42 -11.41 4.45 6.71
CA GLU A 42 -11.29 5.60 7.62
C GLU A 42 -10.07 5.50 8.55
N CYS A 43 -9.65 4.27 8.86
CA CYS A 43 -8.58 3.96 9.80
C CYS A 43 -7.55 3.01 9.17
N PRO A 44 -6.74 3.47 8.19
CA PRO A 44 -5.71 2.64 7.60
C PRO A 44 -4.67 2.19 8.64
N LEU A 45 -4.20 0.95 8.50
CA LEU A 45 -3.34 0.27 9.48
C LEU A 45 -1.85 0.23 9.08
N ALA A 46 -1.43 1.09 8.15
CA ALA A 46 -0.03 1.14 7.73
C ALA A 46 0.87 1.62 8.87
N ILE A 47 1.90 0.85 9.21
CA ILE A 47 2.89 1.24 10.23
C ILE A 47 4.04 2.06 9.63
N ARG A 48 4.38 1.86 8.35
CA ARG A 48 5.40 2.67 7.65
C ARG A 48 4.76 3.95 7.09
N ARG A 49 4.21 4.77 7.99
CA ARG A 49 3.35 5.93 7.68
C ARG A 49 4.04 6.99 6.82
N THR A 50 5.31 7.25 7.09
CA THR A 50 6.16 8.22 6.35
C THR A 50 6.23 7.93 4.84
N VAL A 51 6.01 6.68 4.42
CA VAL A 51 6.07 6.24 3.02
C VAL A 51 4.76 5.63 2.52
N SER A 52 3.65 5.89 3.22
CA SER A 52 2.32 5.38 2.86
C SER A 52 1.38 6.54 2.55
N VAL A 53 0.86 6.62 1.32
CA VAL A 53 -0.08 7.69 0.93
C VAL A 53 -1.39 7.66 1.72
N CYS A 54 -1.76 6.51 2.33
CA CYS A 54 -2.94 6.41 3.19
C CYS A 54 -2.85 7.29 4.44
N ASP A 55 -1.67 7.76 4.86
CA ASP A 55 -1.55 8.68 6.00
C ASP A 55 -2.24 10.03 5.73
N ALA A 56 -2.48 10.37 4.45
CA ALA A 56 -3.32 11.52 4.07
C ALA A 56 -4.75 11.42 4.63
N ILE A 57 -5.26 10.21 4.93
CA ILE A 57 -6.56 10.06 5.60
C ILE A 57 -6.56 10.77 6.96
N PHE A 58 -5.45 10.69 7.70
CA PHE A 58 -5.29 11.33 9.00
C PHE A 58 -4.81 12.78 8.89
N GLN A 59 -3.81 13.04 8.05
CA GLN A 59 -3.13 14.34 7.94
C GLN A 59 -3.77 15.32 6.95
N LYS A 60 -4.79 14.89 6.19
CA LYS A 60 -5.40 15.57 5.03
C LYS A 60 -4.49 15.69 3.81
N GLU A 61 -3.18 15.78 4.01
CA GLU A 61 -2.16 15.74 2.96
C GLU A 61 -0.97 14.89 3.43
N GLN A 62 -0.38 14.10 2.54
CA GLN A 62 0.83 13.31 2.80
C GLN A 62 1.77 13.41 1.61
N ARG A 63 3.03 13.79 1.86
CA ARG A 63 4.07 13.77 0.83
C ARG A 63 4.94 12.53 0.98
N VAL A 64 5.09 11.78 -0.11
CA VAL A 64 6.06 10.67 -0.19
C VAL A 64 6.96 10.96 -1.39
N GLU A 65 8.22 11.31 -1.11
CA GLU A 65 9.18 11.76 -2.12
C GLU A 65 8.64 12.96 -2.93
N ASP A 66 8.35 12.77 -4.21
CA ASP A 66 7.80 13.76 -5.13
C ASP A 66 6.27 13.72 -5.26
N LEU A 67 5.63 12.68 -4.72
CA LEU A 67 4.19 12.45 -4.77
C LEU A 67 3.49 13.14 -3.59
N VAL A 68 2.48 13.96 -3.88
CA VAL A 68 1.63 14.60 -2.85
C VAL A 68 0.23 14.01 -2.90
N ALA A 69 -0.13 13.25 -1.87
CA ALA A 69 -1.44 12.65 -1.67
C ALA A 69 -2.34 13.56 -0.85
N VAL A 70 -3.60 13.74 -1.25
CA VAL A 70 -4.58 14.61 -0.59
C VAL A 70 -5.86 13.84 -0.33
N ARG A 71 -6.36 13.90 0.90
CA ARG A 71 -7.68 13.39 1.24
C ARG A 71 -8.75 14.27 0.62
N ILE A 72 -9.58 13.68 -0.22
CA ILE A 72 -10.79 14.30 -0.75
C ILE A 72 -12.02 13.80 0.02
N THR A 73 -13.07 14.62 0.07
CA THR A 73 -14.35 14.29 0.70
C THR A 73 -15.46 14.02 -0.33
N SER A 74 -15.21 14.35 -1.60
CA SER A 74 -16.12 14.10 -2.71
C SER A 74 -15.36 13.63 -3.94
N LEU A 75 -15.90 12.64 -4.65
CA LEU A 75 -15.33 12.18 -5.93
C LEU A 75 -15.24 13.30 -6.98
N LYS A 76 -16.06 14.35 -6.84
CA LYS A 76 -16.02 15.55 -7.72
C LYS A 76 -14.68 16.29 -7.62
N ASP A 77 -13.96 16.17 -6.51
CA ASP A 77 -12.70 16.86 -6.29
C ASP A 77 -11.50 16.19 -7.00
N CYS A 78 -11.66 14.97 -7.53
CA CYS A 78 -10.59 14.24 -8.21
C CYS A 78 -9.97 15.05 -9.35
N ALA A 79 -10.82 15.66 -10.20
CA ALA A 79 -10.36 16.44 -11.35
C ALA A 79 -9.48 17.62 -10.94
N LYS A 80 -9.85 18.31 -9.86
CA LYS A 80 -9.08 19.42 -9.29
C LYS A 80 -7.73 18.94 -8.75
N CYS A 81 -7.70 17.81 -8.04
CA CYS A 81 -6.45 17.22 -7.56
C CYS A 81 -5.49 16.90 -8.71
N TRP A 82 -5.97 16.22 -9.76
CA TRP A 82 -5.14 15.87 -10.91
C TRP A 82 -4.61 17.10 -11.66
N GLN A 83 -5.43 18.15 -11.84
CA GLN A 83 -5.00 19.42 -12.43
C GLN A 83 -3.87 20.09 -11.63
N GLN A 84 -3.85 19.89 -10.32
CA GLN A 84 -2.81 20.41 -9.42
C GLN A 84 -1.62 19.46 -9.28
N ASN A 85 -1.54 18.39 -10.08
CA ASN A 85 -0.54 17.35 -9.96
C ASN A 85 -0.48 16.76 -8.52
N LYS A 86 -1.66 16.51 -7.94
CA LYS A 86 -1.85 15.84 -6.65
C LYS A 86 -2.65 14.54 -6.78
N LEU A 87 -2.35 13.57 -5.91
CA LEU A 87 -3.01 12.28 -5.85
C LEU A 87 -4.22 12.32 -4.91
N PRO A 88 -5.47 12.18 -5.40
CA PRO A 88 -6.63 12.07 -4.53
C PRO A 88 -6.67 10.72 -3.80
N VAL A 89 -6.94 10.78 -2.49
CA VAL A 89 -7.22 9.64 -1.61
C VAL A 89 -8.63 9.81 -1.05
N PHE A 90 -9.49 8.80 -1.23
CA PHE A 90 -10.89 8.85 -0.83
C PHE A 90 -11.24 7.70 0.11
N VAL A 91 -12.04 8.01 1.13
CA VAL A 91 -12.54 6.99 2.06
C VAL A 91 -13.70 6.25 1.38
N ASP A 92 -13.48 4.99 1.03
CA ASP A 92 -14.48 4.13 0.37
C ASP A 92 -14.11 2.65 0.55
N GLN A 93 -14.45 2.11 1.72
CA GLN A 93 -14.12 0.72 2.08
C GLN A 93 -14.82 -0.31 1.18
N THR A 94 -16.02 0.00 0.67
CA THR A 94 -16.80 -0.89 -0.20
C THR A 94 -16.42 -0.76 -1.68
N ALA A 95 -15.52 0.18 -2.01
CA ALA A 95 -15.09 0.50 -3.36
C ALA A 95 -16.24 0.90 -4.32
N SER A 96 -17.27 1.54 -3.78
CA SER A 96 -18.44 2.03 -4.52
C SER A 96 -18.09 3.04 -5.63
N ALA A 97 -16.98 3.77 -5.50
CA ALA A 97 -16.45 4.70 -6.49
C ALA A 97 -16.11 4.03 -7.82
N ILE A 98 -15.78 2.74 -7.82
CA ILE A 98 -15.47 1.98 -9.05
C ILE A 98 -16.69 1.93 -9.97
N GLN A 99 -17.88 1.66 -9.42
CA GLN A 99 -19.12 1.61 -10.21
C GLN A 99 -19.49 2.99 -10.78
N GLN A 100 -19.21 4.06 -10.03
CA GLN A 100 -19.52 5.43 -10.42
C GLN A 100 -18.56 5.96 -11.48
N LEU A 101 -17.25 5.74 -11.30
CA LEU A 101 -16.19 6.32 -12.13
C LEU A 101 -15.77 5.44 -13.30
N LYS A 102 -16.11 4.14 -13.28
CA LYS A 102 -15.82 3.18 -14.35
C LYS A 102 -14.36 3.26 -14.85
N PRO A 103 -13.38 3.01 -13.96
CA PRO A 103 -11.97 3.11 -14.32
C PRO A 103 -11.60 2.09 -15.40
N LEU A 104 -10.51 2.36 -16.15
CA LEU A 104 -9.94 1.37 -17.07
C LEU A 104 -9.28 0.22 -16.29
N ILE A 105 -8.64 0.56 -15.16
CA ILE A 105 -7.81 -0.35 -14.38
C ILE A 105 -8.22 -0.29 -12.91
N VAL A 106 -8.40 -1.44 -12.28
CA VAL A 106 -8.52 -1.59 -10.82
C VAL A 106 -7.37 -2.45 -10.31
N ILE A 107 -6.67 -1.96 -9.29
CA ILE A 107 -5.57 -2.66 -8.62
C ILE A 107 -5.96 -2.88 -7.16
N ASP A 108 -5.99 -4.13 -6.71
CA ASP A 108 -6.05 -4.46 -5.29
C ASP A 108 -4.64 -4.53 -4.71
N ALA A 109 -4.30 -3.50 -3.94
CA ALA A 109 -3.05 -3.38 -3.19
C ALA A 109 -3.30 -3.35 -1.67
N ILE A 110 -4.46 -3.85 -1.21
CA ILE A 110 -4.82 -3.90 0.22
C ILE A 110 -3.93 -4.90 0.96
N LEU A 111 -3.49 -5.97 0.28
CA LEU A 111 -2.64 -7.03 0.85
C LEU A 111 -3.27 -7.73 2.07
N ALA A 112 -4.60 -7.88 2.06
CA ALA A 112 -5.36 -8.53 3.12
C ALA A 112 -5.11 -10.05 3.24
N LYS A 113 -4.39 -10.66 2.27
CA LYS A 113 -4.11 -12.10 2.15
C LYS A 113 -5.37 -12.96 1.93
N LYS A 114 -6.50 -12.30 1.68
CA LYS A 114 -7.80 -12.86 1.31
C LYS A 114 -8.51 -11.85 0.42
N ASN A 115 -9.38 -12.34 -0.47
CA ASN A 115 -10.18 -11.47 -1.32
C ASN A 115 -11.26 -10.74 -0.47
N LEU A 116 -11.24 -9.40 -0.49
CA LEU A 116 -12.21 -8.54 0.19
C LEU A 116 -13.24 -7.94 -0.79
N GLY A 117 -13.59 -8.70 -1.83
CA GLY A 117 -14.59 -8.32 -2.84
C GLY A 117 -14.01 -7.71 -4.12
N THR A 118 -12.71 -7.86 -4.40
CA THR A 118 -12.17 -7.57 -5.73
C THR A 118 -12.58 -8.68 -6.69
N HIS A 119 -13.11 -8.33 -7.86
CA HIS A 119 -13.47 -9.29 -8.89
C HIS A 119 -13.20 -8.73 -10.30
N ARG A 120 -13.07 -9.62 -11.29
CA ARG A 120 -12.63 -9.29 -12.65
C ARG A 120 -13.57 -8.34 -13.41
N GLY A 121 -14.81 -8.22 -12.94
CA GLY A 121 -15.84 -7.34 -13.51
C GLY A 121 -15.74 -5.88 -13.04
N MET A 122 -14.84 -5.54 -12.13
CA MET A 122 -14.70 -4.17 -11.61
C MET A 122 -14.14 -3.18 -12.64
N ALA A 123 -13.34 -3.65 -13.61
CA ALA A 123 -12.75 -2.84 -14.67
C ALA A 123 -12.30 -3.72 -15.85
N PRO A 124 -12.06 -3.14 -17.04
CA PRO A 124 -11.45 -3.86 -18.17
C PRO A 124 -10.12 -4.54 -17.84
N ILE A 125 -9.32 -3.98 -16.94
CA ILE A 125 -8.09 -4.57 -16.42
C ILE A 125 -8.18 -4.65 -14.89
N THR A 126 -8.00 -5.84 -14.33
CA THR A 126 -8.00 -6.08 -12.88
C THR A 126 -6.71 -6.78 -12.45
N ILE A 127 -6.04 -6.23 -11.45
CA ILE A 127 -4.75 -6.70 -10.94
C ILE A 127 -4.84 -6.85 -9.44
N ALA A 128 -4.32 -7.95 -8.88
CA ALA A 128 -4.21 -8.10 -7.43
C ALA A 128 -2.76 -8.36 -7.01
N LEU A 129 -2.35 -7.79 -5.87
CA LEU A 129 -1.03 -8.00 -5.30
C LEU A 129 -1.08 -9.07 -4.21
N GLY A 130 -0.25 -10.11 -4.35
CA GLY A 130 0.00 -11.11 -3.32
C GLY A 130 -1.09 -12.17 -3.20
N PRO A 131 -1.03 -12.98 -2.12
CA PRO A 131 -1.95 -14.10 -1.93
C PRO A 131 -3.39 -13.65 -1.60
N GLY A 132 -4.33 -14.58 -1.76
CA GLY A 132 -5.75 -14.37 -1.48
C GLY A 132 -6.62 -14.19 -2.72
N PHE A 133 -6.00 -14.24 -3.91
CA PHE A 133 -6.65 -14.13 -5.22
C PHE A 133 -6.14 -15.21 -6.16
N SER A 134 -6.96 -15.59 -7.14
CA SER A 134 -6.59 -16.48 -8.25
C SER A 134 -6.86 -15.80 -9.60
N ALA A 135 -5.90 -15.89 -10.52
CA ALA A 135 -6.14 -15.55 -11.91
C ALA A 135 -6.47 -16.82 -12.73
N PRO A 136 -7.36 -16.74 -13.72
CA PRO A 136 -8.14 -15.58 -14.14
C PRO A 136 -9.50 -15.44 -13.43
N GLN A 137 -9.72 -16.17 -12.32
CA GLN A 137 -11.04 -16.27 -11.66
C GLN A 137 -11.45 -14.96 -10.96
N ASP A 138 -10.59 -14.46 -10.07
CA ASP A 138 -10.84 -13.23 -9.31
C ASP A 138 -10.39 -11.99 -10.08
N VAL A 139 -9.26 -12.06 -10.78
CA VAL A 139 -8.63 -10.93 -11.48
C VAL A 139 -7.95 -11.40 -12.77
N ASP A 140 -7.54 -10.48 -13.63
CA ASP A 140 -6.80 -10.84 -14.85
C ASP A 140 -5.38 -11.33 -14.58
N VAL A 141 -4.76 -10.84 -13.51
CA VAL A 141 -3.41 -11.23 -13.11
C VAL A 141 -3.19 -11.03 -11.61
N VAL A 142 -2.51 -12.00 -10.99
CA VAL A 142 -2.00 -11.89 -9.62
C VAL A 142 -0.49 -11.64 -9.68
N ILE A 143 0.00 -10.66 -8.93
CA ILE A 143 1.42 -10.30 -8.87
C ILE A 143 2.05 -10.83 -7.59
N GLU A 144 3.17 -11.53 -7.72
CA GLU A 144 3.93 -12.05 -6.58
C GLU A 144 4.49 -10.93 -5.70
N THR A 145 4.32 -11.06 -4.39
CA THR A 145 4.81 -10.09 -3.39
C THR A 145 5.82 -10.69 -2.42
N MET A 146 6.10 -11.99 -2.48
CA MET A 146 7.15 -12.62 -1.70
C MET A 146 8.53 -12.09 -2.17
N ARG A 147 9.41 -11.77 -1.22
CA ARG A 147 10.80 -11.39 -1.54
C ARG A 147 11.55 -12.61 -2.11
N GLY A 148 12.48 -12.35 -3.03
CA GLY A 148 13.30 -13.38 -3.68
C GLY A 148 13.07 -13.42 -5.19
N HIS A 149 13.48 -14.51 -5.83
CA HIS A 149 13.50 -14.65 -7.29
C HIS A 149 12.14 -14.51 -7.98
N ARG A 150 11.03 -14.62 -7.24
CA ARG A 150 9.68 -14.53 -7.79
C ARG A 150 9.05 -13.14 -7.61
N LEU A 151 9.65 -12.23 -6.86
CA LEU A 151 9.06 -10.91 -6.59
C LEU A 151 8.68 -10.20 -7.89
N GLY A 152 7.44 -9.73 -8.00
CA GLY A 152 6.92 -9.06 -9.19
C GLY A 152 6.51 -10.00 -10.34
N ARG A 153 6.64 -11.33 -10.19
CA ARG A 153 6.19 -12.27 -11.21
C ARG A 153 4.68 -12.16 -11.44
N LEU A 154 4.30 -12.17 -12.71
CA LEU A 154 2.91 -12.13 -13.16
C LEU A 154 2.35 -13.54 -13.28
N TYR A 155 1.28 -13.84 -12.55
CA TYR A 155 0.52 -15.08 -12.67
C TYR A 155 -0.82 -14.79 -13.36
N PHE A 156 -0.93 -15.21 -14.62
CA PHE A 156 -2.19 -15.17 -15.38
C PHE A 156 -3.08 -16.40 -15.11
N GLU A 157 -2.50 -17.44 -14.51
CA GLU A 157 -3.17 -18.65 -14.05
C GLU A 157 -2.64 -19.01 -12.65
N GLY A 158 -3.56 -19.29 -11.73
CA GLY A 158 -3.25 -19.67 -10.35
C GLY A 158 -3.07 -18.47 -9.41
N THR A 159 -2.33 -18.70 -8.32
CA THR A 159 -2.20 -17.76 -7.19
C THR A 159 -0.73 -17.40 -6.91
N ALA A 160 -0.51 -16.27 -6.24
CA ALA A 160 0.80 -15.98 -5.65
C ALA A 160 1.10 -16.94 -4.48
N LEU A 161 2.38 -16.99 -4.06
CA LEU A 161 2.78 -17.81 -2.92
C LEU A 161 1.94 -17.51 -1.67
N PRO A 162 1.52 -18.55 -0.92
CA PRO A 162 0.70 -18.38 0.26
C PRO A 162 1.42 -17.55 1.32
N ASN A 163 0.65 -16.84 2.15
CA ASN A 163 1.21 -16.09 3.26
C ASN A 163 1.87 -17.05 4.26
N THR A 164 3.19 -16.96 4.41
CA THR A 164 3.96 -17.77 5.37
C THR A 164 3.73 -17.36 6.82
N GLY A 165 3.16 -16.17 7.07
CA GLY A 165 3.05 -15.58 8.40
C GLY A 165 4.36 -15.01 8.95
N ILE A 166 5.49 -15.29 8.29
CA ILE A 166 6.82 -14.87 8.72
C ILE A 166 7.25 -13.64 7.91
N PRO A 167 7.53 -12.48 8.56
CA PRO A 167 8.07 -11.33 7.86
C PRO A 167 9.43 -11.63 7.22
N GLY A 168 9.72 -11.02 6.08
CA GLY A 168 11.02 -11.16 5.43
C GLY A 168 12.17 -10.70 6.34
N GLU A 169 13.31 -11.40 6.23
CA GLU A 169 14.50 -11.15 7.03
C GLU A 169 15.14 -9.79 6.69
N ILE A 170 15.54 -9.07 7.72
CA ILE A 170 16.27 -7.81 7.64
C ILE A 170 17.35 -7.84 8.73
N GLY A 171 18.63 -7.75 8.33
CA GLY A 171 19.75 -7.77 9.27
C GLY A 171 19.81 -9.03 10.14
N GLY A 172 19.46 -10.20 9.60
CA GLY A 172 19.43 -11.47 10.35
C GLY A 172 18.21 -11.65 11.25
N LYS A 173 17.19 -10.78 11.17
CA LYS A 173 15.97 -10.85 11.99
C LYS A 173 14.71 -10.85 11.12
N SER A 174 13.75 -11.71 11.44
CA SER A 174 12.51 -11.91 10.67
C SER A 174 11.26 -11.51 11.45
N ALA A 175 10.73 -12.38 12.32
CA ALA A 175 9.53 -12.09 13.12
C ALA A 175 9.83 -11.14 14.29
N GLU A 176 11.03 -11.24 14.88
CA GLU A 176 11.44 -10.48 16.07
C GLU A 176 11.37 -8.95 15.90
N ARG A 177 11.49 -8.43 14.68
CA ARG A 177 11.42 -6.99 14.41
C ARG A 177 10.01 -6.41 14.49
N VAL A 178 8.99 -7.25 14.33
CA VAL A 178 7.60 -6.81 14.22
C VAL A 178 6.94 -6.84 15.59
N VAL A 179 6.48 -5.67 16.02
CA VAL A 179 5.81 -5.50 17.31
C VAL A 179 4.29 -5.66 17.12
N HIS A 180 3.68 -6.43 18.02
CA HIS A 180 2.23 -6.62 18.07
C HIS A 180 1.67 -6.05 19.38
N ALA A 181 0.46 -5.51 19.32
CA ALA A 181 -0.20 -4.85 20.43
C ALA A 181 -0.45 -5.85 21.59
N PRO A 182 0.09 -5.61 22.80
CA PRO A 182 -0.14 -6.48 23.95
C PRO A 182 -1.55 -6.34 24.55
N ALA A 183 -2.24 -5.23 24.24
CA ALA A 183 -3.59 -4.91 24.69
C ALA A 183 -4.38 -4.21 23.57
N SER A 184 -5.68 -4.04 23.78
CA SER A 184 -6.54 -3.20 22.95
C SER A 184 -6.67 -1.81 23.58
N GLY A 185 -6.75 -0.75 22.78
CA GLY A 185 -6.87 0.61 23.31
C GLY A 185 -6.35 1.70 22.38
N GLN A 186 -6.36 2.94 22.87
CA GLN A 186 -5.84 4.10 22.15
C GLN A 186 -4.32 4.19 22.25
N VAL A 187 -3.70 4.63 21.15
CA VAL A 187 -2.25 4.72 21.00
C VAL A 187 -1.75 6.11 21.38
N THR A 188 -0.71 6.17 22.22
CA THR A 188 0.04 7.40 22.55
C THR A 188 1.53 7.18 22.32
N HIS A 189 2.16 7.96 21.45
CA HIS A 189 3.56 7.79 21.07
C HIS A 189 4.52 8.27 22.17
N LEU A 190 5.59 7.50 22.40
CA LEU A 190 6.74 7.92 23.22
C LEU A 190 8.00 8.12 22.36
N LYS A 191 8.02 7.52 21.16
CA LYS A 191 9.07 7.57 20.16
C LYS A 191 8.49 7.85 18.78
N ASN A 192 9.34 8.33 17.88
CA ASN A 192 8.99 8.64 16.50
C ASN A 192 9.66 7.68 15.52
N ILE A 193 9.05 7.54 14.33
CA ILE A 193 9.70 6.83 13.22
C ILE A 193 11.02 7.51 12.91
N GLY A 194 12.11 6.74 12.86
CA GLY A 194 13.48 7.22 12.69
C GLY A 194 14.31 7.22 13.98
N ASP A 195 13.68 7.16 15.15
CA ASP A 195 14.40 7.12 16.42
C ASP A 195 15.22 5.82 16.55
N LEU A 196 16.42 5.95 17.11
CA LEU A 196 17.18 4.80 17.61
C LEU A 196 16.59 4.38 18.96
N VAL A 197 16.29 3.10 19.09
CA VAL A 197 15.68 2.52 20.30
C VAL A 197 16.49 1.33 20.79
N LEU A 198 16.54 1.16 22.11
CA LEU A 198 17.17 0.00 22.76
C LEU A 198 16.16 -1.12 22.98
N LYS A 199 16.63 -2.37 22.99
CA LYS A 199 15.80 -3.50 23.43
C LYS A 199 15.24 -3.22 24.84
N GLY A 200 13.93 -3.41 25.01
CA GLY A 200 13.22 -3.15 26.26
C GLY A 200 12.83 -1.69 26.49
N GLU A 201 13.17 -0.78 25.57
CA GLU A 201 12.73 0.62 25.64
C GLU A 201 11.26 0.74 25.24
N ALA A 202 10.49 1.58 25.94
CA ALA A 202 9.08 1.82 25.63
C ALA A 202 8.95 2.68 24.35
N LEU A 203 8.22 2.18 23.36
CA LEU A 203 8.02 2.83 22.07
C LEU A 203 6.77 3.74 22.06
N PHE A 204 5.69 3.24 22.65
CA PHE A 204 4.38 3.89 22.75
C PHE A 204 3.54 3.18 23.82
N LEU A 205 2.38 3.74 24.14
CA LEU A 205 1.40 3.19 25.07
C LEU A 205 0.13 2.76 24.31
N ILE A 206 -0.54 1.72 24.81
CA ILE A 206 -1.92 1.37 24.44
C ILE A 206 -2.76 1.39 25.72
N ASP A 207 -3.65 2.37 25.88
CA ASP A 207 -4.42 2.60 27.13
C ASP A 207 -3.55 2.41 28.39
N GLN A 208 -2.43 3.14 28.46
CA GLN A 208 -1.41 3.11 29.51
C GLN A 208 -0.52 1.84 29.57
N VAL A 209 -0.82 0.79 28.81
CA VAL A 209 0.05 -0.40 28.72
C VAL A 209 1.25 -0.09 27.83
N PRO A 210 2.50 -0.14 28.34
CA PRO A 210 3.68 0.15 27.53
C PRO A 210 3.93 -0.95 26.49
N VAL A 211 4.27 -0.54 25.28
CA VAL A 211 4.73 -1.43 24.21
C VAL A 211 6.22 -1.25 24.04
N TYR A 212 6.98 -2.31 24.29
CA TYR A 212 8.45 -2.28 24.33
C TYR A 212 9.08 -2.70 23.00
N SER A 213 10.27 -2.16 22.73
CA SER A 213 11.10 -2.60 21.62
C SER A 213 11.62 -4.02 21.84
N PRO A 214 11.42 -4.95 20.91
CA PRO A 214 11.91 -6.33 21.03
C PRO A 214 13.43 -6.44 20.81
N LEU A 215 14.04 -5.43 20.16
CA LEU A 215 15.45 -5.40 19.78
C LEU A 215 16.00 -3.97 19.76
N THR A 216 17.32 -3.85 19.73
CA THR A 216 17.99 -2.56 19.52
C THR A 216 18.06 -2.27 18.02
N GLY A 217 17.67 -1.07 17.60
CA GLY A 217 17.66 -0.68 16.18
C GLY A 217 16.89 0.60 15.93
N THR A 218 16.58 0.88 14.66
CA THR A 218 15.81 2.06 14.26
C THR A 218 14.32 1.73 14.22
N LEU A 219 13.48 2.53 14.90
CA LEU A 219 12.03 2.44 14.79
C LEU A 219 11.59 2.85 13.38
N ARG A 220 11.32 1.86 12.53
CA ARG A 220 11.06 2.07 11.09
C ARG A 220 9.58 2.17 10.75
N GLY A 221 8.72 1.58 11.58
CA GLY A 221 7.28 1.67 11.46
C GLY A 221 6.63 1.80 12.83
N LEU A 222 5.57 2.60 12.89
CA LEU A 222 4.80 2.88 14.09
C LEU A 222 3.35 3.18 13.67
N ILE A 223 2.38 2.52 14.27
CA ILE A 223 0.95 2.73 14.03
C ILE A 223 0.54 4.16 14.42
N SER A 224 -0.49 4.71 13.79
CA SER A 224 -0.98 6.07 14.09
C SER A 224 -1.65 6.16 15.47
N GLU A 225 -1.50 7.29 16.15
CA GLU A 225 -2.30 7.62 17.35
C GLU A 225 -3.80 7.76 17.05
N LYS A 226 -4.18 7.88 15.77
CA LYS A 226 -5.58 7.93 15.33
C LYS A 226 -6.23 6.55 15.23
N VAL A 227 -5.48 5.46 15.47
CA VAL A 227 -5.98 4.08 15.41
C VAL A 227 -6.22 3.55 16.82
N THR A 228 -7.42 3.01 17.05
CA THR A 228 -7.69 2.15 18.21
C THR A 228 -7.18 0.75 17.92
N CYS A 229 -6.15 0.31 18.63
CA CYS A 229 -5.55 -1.01 18.45
C CYS A 229 -6.43 -2.09 19.09
N TYR A 230 -6.43 -3.28 18.47
CA TYR A 230 -6.86 -4.52 19.14
C TYR A 230 -5.63 -5.37 19.48
N GLN A 231 -5.73 -6.16 20.55
CA GLN A 231 -4.65 -7.06 20.95
C GLN A 231 -4.22 -7.98 19.81
N GLY A 232 -2.92 -8.08 19.57
CA GLY A 232 -2.34 -8.85 18.47
C GLY A 232 -2.25 -8.10 17.14
N LEU A 233 -2.76 -6.86 17.04
CA LEU A 233 -2.55 -6.02 15.85
C LEU A 233 -1.06 -5.69 15.68
N LYS A 234 -0.54 -5.86 14.46
CA LYS A 234 0.80 -5.37 14.10
C LYS A 234 0.85 -3.85 14.20
N CYS A 235 1.71 -3.33 15.07
CA CYS A 235 1.68 -1.92 15.48
C CYS A 235 3.03 -1.20 15.34
N ALA A 236 4.16 -1.90 15.28
CA ALA A 236 5.46 -1.27 14.98
C ALA A 236 6.45 -2.23 14.29
N ASP A 237 7.54 -1.68 13.79
CA ASP A 237 8.66 -2.40 13.16
C ASP A 237 9.98 -1.74 13.54
N VAL A 238 10.92 -2.51 14.09
CA VAL A 238 12.25 -2.03 14.48
C VAL A 238 13.31 -2.71 13.62
N ASP A 239 14.03 -1.93 12.82
CA ASP A 239 15.06 -2.42 11.91
C ASP A 239 16.40 -2.56 12.65
N PRO A 240 16.96 -3.77 12.80
CA PRO A 240 18.17 -4.00 13.60
C PRO A 240 19.47 -3.59 12.89
N ARG A 241 19.38 -3.16 11.62
CA ARG A 241 20.56 -2.77 10.84
C ARG A 241 21.13 -1.45 11.38
N PRO A 242 22.41 -1.16 11.11
CA PRO A 242 23.00 0.14 11.41
C PRO A 242 22.15 1.28 10.86
N VAL A 243 22.04 2.38 11.61
CA VAL A 243 21.13 3.51 11.33
C VAL A 243 21.34 4.08 9.93
N GLU A 244 22.58 4.13 9.45
CA GLU A 244 22.96 4.60 8.11
C GLU A 244 22.46 3.71 6.96
N LYS A 245 21.97 2.49 7.27
CA LYS A 245 21.38 1.54 6.31
C LYS A 245 19.86 1.45 6.42
N VAL A 246 19.23 2.19 7.34
CA VAL A 246 17.78 2.16 7.54
C VAL A 246 17.15 3.40 6.91
N ASP A 247 16.38 3.15 5.85
CA ASP A 247 15.58 4.20 5.22
C ASP A 247 14.12 4.12 5.68
N CYS A 248 13.70 5.19 6.34
CA CYS A 248 12.34 5.41 6.82
C CYS A 248 11.53 6.36 5.91
N LEU A 249 12.16 7.08 4.99
CA LEU A 249 11.57 8.20 4.26
C LEU A 249 11.35 7.91 2.77
N THR A 250 11.95 6.84 2.24
CA THR A 250 11.83 6.47 0.82
C THR A 250 11.09 5.17 0.58
N ILE A 251 10.51 5.09 -0.61
CA ILE A 251 9.80 3.92 -1.12
C ILE A 251 10.80 2.78 -1.30
N SER A 252 10.51 1.65 -0.65
CA SER A 252 11.41 0.50 -0.67
C SER A 252 11.62 -0.11 -2.05
N ASP A 253 12.78 -0.73 -2.25
CA ASP A 253 13.12 -1.63 -3.35
C ASP A 253 11.96 -2.55 -3.78
N LYS A 254 11.33 -3.20 -2.81
CA LYS A 254 10.22 -4.13 -3.01
C LYS A 254 8.99 -3.43 -3.58
N ALA A 255 8.61 -2.28 -3.01
CA ALA A 255 7.47 -1.51 -3.49
C ALA A 255 7.71 -1.00 -4.93
N ARG A 256 8.95 -0.61 -5.25
CA ARG A 256 9.34 -0.22 -6.62
C ARG A 256 9.27 -1.37 -7.61
N ALA A 257 9.74 -2.55 -7.23
CA ALA A 257 9.65 -3.75 -8.06
C ALA A 257 8.19 -4.11 -8.36
N LEU A 258 7.31 -4.03 -7.36
CA LEU A 258 5.87 -4.22 -7.56
C LEU A 258 5.26 -3.17 -8.50
N GLY A 259 5.67 -1.91 -8.39
CA GLY A 259 5.23 -0.87 -9.33
C GLY A 259 5.66 -1.14 -10.77
N GLY A 260 6.86 -1.67 -10.98
CA GLY A 260 7.33 -2.12 -12.30
C GLY A 260 6.47 -3.28 -12.85
N ALA A 261 6.23 -4.30 -12.04
CA ALA A 261 5.41 -5.45 -12.41
C ALA A 261 3.95 -5.05 -12.75
N VAL A 262 3.36 -4.14 -11.98
CA VAL A 262 2.01 -3.62 -12.26
C VAL A 262 1.98 -2.90 -13.60
N LEU A 263 2.99 -2.06 -13.88
CA LEU A 263 3.06 -1.32 -15.14
C LEU A 263 3.21 -2.29 -16.34
N GLU A 264 4.07 -3.30 -16.22
CA GLU A 264 4.22 -4.37 -17.22
C GLU A 264 2.89 -5.08 -17.47
N ALA A 265 2.20 -5.50 -16.39
CA ALA A 265 0.91 -6.17 -16.47
C ALA A 265 -0.15 -5.31 -17.18
N ILE A 266 -0.24 -4.02 -16.85
CA ILE A 266 -1.19 -3.08 -17.48
C ILE A 266 -0.99 -3.06 -18.99
N PHE A 267 0.24 -2.87 -19.47
CA PHE A 267 0.50 -2.79 -20.91
C PHE A 267 0.33 -4.14 -21.61
N MET A 268 0.74 -5.25 -20.98
CA MET A 268 0.54 -6.59 -21.52
C MET A 268 -0.95 -6.92 -21.70
N ILE A 269 -1.76 -6.69 -20.66
CA ILE A 269 -3.20 -6.98 -20.71
C ILE A 269 -3.91 -5.97 -21.61
N GLY A 270 -3.56 -4.69 -21.52
CA GLY A 270 -4.10 -3.62 -22.34
C GLY A 270 -3.96 -3.91 -23.84
N ARG A 271 -2.76 -4.33 -24.26
CA ARG A 271 -2.49 -4.78 -25.64
C ARG A 271 -3.31 -6.02 -26.00
N ARG A 272 -3.37 -7.03 -25.13
CA ARG A 272 -4.10 -8.29 -25.39
C ARG A 272 -5.62 -8.07 -25.53
N LYS A 273 -6.17 -7.12 -24.77
CA LYS A 273 -7.60 -6.78 -24.77
C LYS A 273 -7.97 -5.62 -25.69
N ASN A 274 -6.98 -4.97 -26.32
CA ASN A 274 -7.16 -3.77 -27.15
C ASN A 274 -7.87 -2.62 -26.42
N VAL A 275 -7.45 -2.32 -25.18
CA VAL A 275 -8.03 -1.26 -24.33
C VAL A 275 -7.04 -0.17 -23.91
N LEU A 276 -5.76 -0.36 -24.20
CA LEU A 276 -4.66 0.57 -23.94
C LEU A 276 -3.67 0.56 -25.11
#